data_AF-A0A519RQK5-F1
#
_entry.id   AF-A0A519RQK5-F1
#
_cell.length_a   1.000
_cell.length_b   1.000
_cell.length_c   1.000
_cell.angle_alpha   90.00
_cell.angle_beta   90.00
_cell.angle_gamma   90.00
#
_symmetry.space_group_name_H-M   'P 1'
#
loop_
_entity.id
_entity.type
_entity.pdbx_description
1 polymer ?
#
loop_
_entity_poly.entity_id
_entity_poly.type
_entity_poly.pdbx_seq_one_letter_code
_entity_poly.pdbx_strand_id
1 'polypeptide(L)'
;MLRFLGERLIEFRKYQAVIVVYQLAISENPGFTAGYYSIGKAYEKSGQISEAIKAYQQAVDRFVPNIRANVFNPSENIFEDGLIADLAFGELERLPLMPDQELVVNAMVKFSDM
;
A
#
# COMPACT_ATOMS: atom_id res chain seq x y z
N MET A 1 -6.73 31.39 9.23
CA MET A 1 -7.05 30.79 7.92
C MET A 1 -5.81 30.51 7.08
N LEU A 2 -4.90 31.48 6.87
CA LEU A 2 -3.67 31.28 6.09
C LEU A 2 -2.67 30.27 6.70
N ARG A 3 -2.56 30.21 8.03
CA ARG A 3 -1.70 29.22 8.72
C ARG A 3 -2.10 27.77 8.40
N PHE A 4 -3.38 27.44 8.53
CA PHE A 4 -3.90 26.11 8.20
C PHE A 4 -3.74 25.76 6.72
N LEU A 5 -3.89 26.74 5.82
CA LEU A 5 -3.64 26.54 4.40
C LEU A 5 -2.15 26.27 4.11
N GLY A 6 -1.26 27.04 4.75
CA GLY A 6 0.19 26.85 4.63
C GLY A 6 0.64 25.48 5.13
N GLU A 7 0.18 25.06 6.30
CA GLU A 7 0.46 23.73 6.88
C GLU A 7 -0.05 22.61 5.93
N ARG A 8 -1.26 22.75 5.38
CA ARG A 8 -1.83 21.75 4.47
C ARG A 8 -1.08 21.64 3.13
N LEU A 9 -0.59 22.76 2.60
CA LEU A 9 0.26 22.77 1.40
C LEU A 9 1.63 22.13 1.65
N ILE A 10 2.22 22.36 2.82
CA ILE A 10 3.48 21.73 3.21
C ILE A 10 3.30 20.22 3.32
N GLU A 11 2.24 19.76 3.99
CA GLU A 11 1.93 18.33 4.10
C GLU A 11 1.69 17.69 2.73
N PHE A 12 0.92 18.33 1.86
CA PHE A 12 0.70 17.84 0.49
C PHE A 12 2.01 17.66 -0.29
N ARG A 13 2.93 18.64 -0.20
CA ARG A 13 4.25 18.54 -0.84
C ARG A 13 5.09 17.40 -0.27
N LYS A 14 5.04 17.17 1.05
CA LYS A 14 5.75 16.04 1.68
C LYS A 14 5.23 14.70 1.16
N TYR A 15 3.91 14.53 1.09
CA TYR A 15 3.32 13.28 0.58
C TYR A 15 3.70 13.04 -0.88
N GLN A 16 3.73 14.08 -1.71
CA GLN A 16 4.18 13.96 -3.09
C GLN A 16 5.65 13.51 -3.20
N ALA A 17 6.52 14.03 -2.33
CA ALA A 17 7.92 13.60 -2.29
C ALA A 17 8.06 12.13 -1.87
N VAL A 18 7.28 11.70 -0.86
CA VAL A 18 7.22 10.29 -0.42
C VAL A 18 6.83 9.38 -1.59
N ILE A 19 5.79 9.75 -2.33
CA ILE A 19 5.33 8.97 -3.49
C ILE A 19 6.45 8.77 -4.51
N VAL A 20 7.16 9.84 -4.88
CA VAL A 20 8.25 9.79 -5.87
C VAL A 20 9.39 8.88 -5.39
N VAL A 21 9.81 9.02 -4.14
CA VAL A 21 10.91 8.20 -3.58
C VAL A 21 10.55 6.72 -3.60
N TYR A 22 9.35 6.37 -3.16
CA TYR A 22 8.95 4.96 -3.13
C TYR A 22 8.64 4.40 -4.52
N GLN A 23 8.20 5.22 -5.48
CA GLN A 23 8.08 4.79 -6.88
C GLN A 23 9.44 4.40 -7.46
N LEU A 24 10.50 5.15 -7.16
CA LEU A 24 11.87 4.79 -7.55
C LEU A 24 12.35 3.52 -6.83
N ALA A 25 12.06 3.37 -5.54
CA ALA A 25 12.41 2.14 -4.82
C ALA A 25 11.70 0.91 -5.43
N ILE A 26 10.43 1.06 -5.83
CA ILE A 26 9.64 0.01 -6.49
C ILE A 26 10.16 -0.29 -7.90
N SER A 27 10.70 0.68 -8.64
CA SER A 27 11.27 0.39 -9.96
C SER A 27 12.53 -0.48 -9.87
N GLU A 28 13.31 -0.32 -8.81
CA GLU A 28 14.47 -1.17 -8.53
C GLU A 28 14.08 -2.53 -7.93
N ASN A 29 13.07 -2.56 -7.05
CA ASN A 29 12.52 -3.77 -6.46
C ASN A 29 10.99 -3.80 -6.60
N PRO A 30 10.45 -4.39 -7.69
CA PRO A 30 9.01 -4.48 -7.91
C PRO A 30 8.24 -5.26 -6.83
N GLY A 31 8.93 -6.07 -6.03
CA GLY A 31 8.39 -6.82 -4.90
C GLY A 31 8.43 -6.08 -3.56
N PHE A 32 8.82 -4.80 -3.55
CA PHE A 32 8.96 -4.02 -2.32
C PHE A 32 7.62 -3.62 -1.70
N THR A 33 7.03 -4.53 -0.91
CA THR A 33 5.72 -4.40 -0.26
C THR A 33 5.58 -3.11 0.55
N ALA A 34 6.61 -2.78 1.35
CA ALA A 34 6.66 -1.56 2.14
C ALA A 34 6.52 -0.28 1.31
N GLY A 35 7.04 -0.29 0.07
CA GLY A 35 6.94 0.86 -0.83
C GLY A 35 5.50 1.13 -1.25
N TYR A 36 4.78 0.08 -1.66
CA TYR A 36 3.37 0.20 -2.04
C TYR A 36 2.49 0.64 -0.88
N TYR A 37 2.71 0.08 0.32
CA TYR A 37 2.00 0.53 1.53
C TYR A 37 2.29 2.01 1.85
N SER A 38 3.55 2.42 1.78
CA SER A 38 3.96 3.80 2.08
C SER A 38 3.36 4.81 1.09
N ILE A 39 3.27 4.44 -0.20
CA ILE A 39 2.57 5.21 -1.22
C ILE A 39 1.07 5.32 -0.89
N GLY A 40 0.45 4.22 -0.48
CA GLY A 40 -0.94 4.20 -0.03
C GLY A 40 -1.20 5.19 1.11
N LYS A 41 -0.35 5.18 2.14
CA LYS A 41 -0.44 6.14 3.25
C LYS A 41 -0.29 7.58 2.79
N ALA A 42 0.65 7.85 1.88
CA ALA A 42 0.85 9.19 1.35
C ALA A 42 -0.38 9.69 0.57
N TYR A 43 -0.97 8.84 -0.27
CA TYR A 43 -2.21 9.16 -0.99
C TYR A 43 -3.38 9.38 -0.04
N GLU A 44 -3.56 8.51 0.95
CA GLU A 44 -4.62 8.63 1.97
C GLU A 44 -4.51 9.97 2.72
N LYS A 45 -3.32 10.32 3.21
CA LYS A 45 -3.06 11.58 3.93
C LYS A 45 -3.22 12.81 3.05
N SER A 46 -3.00 12.68 1.75
CA SER A 46 -3.26 13.74 0.77
C SER A 46 -4.73 13.86 0.35
N GLY A 47 -5.59 12.93 0.77
CA GLY A 47 -7.02 12.87 0.42
C GLY A 47 -7.33 12.17 -0.91
N GLN A 48 -6.33 11.57 -1.55
CA GLN A 48 -6.44 10.83 -2.82
C GLN A 48 -6.81 9.37 -2.53
N ILE A 49 -8.07 9.15 -2.11
CA ILE A 49 -8.51 7.86 -1.57
C ILE A 49 -8.49 6.74 -2.61
N SER A 50 -8.86 7.02 -3.85
CA SER A 50 -8.88 6.01 -4.93
C SER A 50 -7.47 5.49 -5.25
N GLU A 51 -6.48 6.36 -5.24
CA GLU A 51 -5.07 6.05 -5.42
C GLU A 51 -4.50 5.31 -4.21
N ALA A 52 -4.91 5.67 -3.00
CA ALA A 52 -4.53 4.99 -1.77
C ALA A 52 -4.97 3.51 -1.81
N ILE A 53 -6.23 3.26 -2.17
CA ILE A 53 -6.78 1.90 -2.27
C ILE A 53 -5.97 1.07 -3.29
N LYS A 54 -5.67 1.62 -4.48
CA LYS A 54 -4.86 0.92 -5.48
C LYS A 54 -3.47 0.57 -4.97
N ALA A 55 -2.83 1.48 -4.24
CA ALA A 55 -1.50 1.25 -3.69
C ALA A 55 -1.51 0.19 -2.57
N TYR A 56 -2.51 0.20 -1.69
CA TYR A 56 -2.66 -0.86 -0.69
C TYR A 56 -2.98 -2.22 -1.29
N GLN A 57 -3.84 -2.27 -2.32
CA GLN A 57 -4.08 -3.49 -3.08
C GLN A 57 -2.78 -4.05 -3.65
N GLN A 58 -1.95 -3.18 -4.25
CA GLN A 58 -0.64 -3.58 -4.75
C GLN A 58 0.29 -4.11 -3.65
N ALA A 59 0.25 -3.57 -2.42
CA ALA A 59 1.04 -4.11 -1.32
C ALA A 59 0.61 -5.56 -1.00
N VAL A 60 -0.69 -5.80 -0.85
CA VAL A 60 -1.25 -7.15 -0.61
C VAL A 60 -0.90 -8.10 -1.78
N ASP A 61 -1.09 -7.62 -3.02
CA ASP A 61 -0.75 -8.30 -4.26
C ASP A 61 0.75 -8.41 -4.54
N ARG A 62 1.66 -7.84 -3.74
CA ARG A 62 3.09 -8.18 -3.86
C ARG A 62 3.47 -9.25 -2.87
N PHE A 63 2.89 -9.21 -1.68
CA PHE A 63 3.11 -10.24 -0.68
C PHE A 63 2.54 -11.59 -1.12
N VAL A 64 1.28 -11.66 -1.60
CA VAL A 64 0.64 -12.92 -2.01
C VAL A 64 1.37 -13.59 -3.20
N PRO A 65 1.72 -12.89 -4.29
CA PRO A 65 2.57 -13.41 -5.34
C PRO A 65 4.00 -13.67 -4.92
N ASN A 66 4.58 -12.96 -3.96
CA ASN A 66 5.90 -13.31 -3.42
C ASN A 66 5.85 -14.66 -2.70
N ILE A 67 4.81 -14.93 -1.89
CA ILE A 67 4.57 -16.27 -1.31
C ILE A 67 4.42 -17.33 -2.41
N ARG A 68 3.66 -17.04 -3.48
CA ARG A 68 3.41 -18.00 -4.57
C ARG A 68 4.59 -18.19 -5.53
N ALA A 69 5.44 -17.17 -5.71
CA ALA A 69 6.60 -17.19 -6.58
C ALA A 69 7.84 -17.79 -5.90
N ASN A 70 7.87 -17.86 -4.55
CA ASN A 70 8.95 -18.49 -3.80
C ASN A 70 8.67 -19.96 -3.46
N VAL A 71 8.97 -20.84 -4.41
CA VAL A 71 9.59 -22.12 -4.04
C VAL A 71 11.04 -21.80 -3.65
N PHE A 72 11.31 -21.77 -2.34
CA PHE A 72 12.65 -21.70 -1.72
C PHE A 72 13.52 -20.46 -2.02
N ASN A 73 13.25 -19.36 -1.32
CA ASN A 73 14.33 -18.48 -0.85
C ASN A 73 13.87 -17.77 0.45
N PRO A 74 14.29 -18.21 1.64
CA PRO A 74 13.94 -17.55 2.89
C PRO A 74 14.79 -16.29 3.03
N SER A 75 14.44 -15.22 2.29
CA SER A 75 14.98 -13.90 2.58
C SER A 75 14.40 -13.42 3.91
N GLU A 76 15.24 -12.81 4.76
CA GLU A 76 14.95 -12.27 6.10
C GLU A 76 13.72 -11.33 6.22
N ASN A 77 13.06 -10.99 5.10
CA ASN A 77 12.00 -9.98 5.02
C ASN A 77 10.56 -10.52 4.96
N ILE A 78 10.33 -11.84 4.93
CA ILE A 78 8.97 -12.42 4.78
C ILE A 78 8.04 -12.01 5.93
N PHE A 79 8.56 -11.95 7.16
CA PHE A 79 7.78 -11.55 8.32
C PHE A 79 7.38 -10.08 8.28
N GLU A 80 8.30 -9.19 7.87
CA GLU A 80 8.01 -7.76 7.73
C GLU A 80 7.05 -7.50 6.57
N ASP A 81 7.26 -8.13 5.41
CA ASP A 81 6.38 -7.99 4.26
C ASP A 81 4.96 -8.51 4.56
N GLY A 82 4.84 -9.58 5.34
CA GLY A 82 3.55 -10.11 5.79
C GLY A 82 2.82 -9.18 6.75
N LEU A 83 3.54 -8.64 7.74
CA LEU A 83 2.98 -7.62 8.63
C LEU A 83 2.49 -6.40 7.85
N ILE A 84 3.25 -5.95 6.85
CA ILE A 84 2.88 -4.81 6.02
C ILE A 84 1.66 -5.12 5.15
N ALA A 85 1.56 -6.35 4.64
CA ALA A 85 0.37 -6.79 3.91
C ALA A 85 -0.87 -6.78 4.81
N ASP A 86 -0.76 -7.26 6.05
CA ASP A 86 -1.84 -7.23 7.04
C ASP A 86 -2.25 -5.79 7.38
N LEU A 87 -1.27 -4.89 7.54
CA LEU A 87 -1.53 -3.47 7.75
C LEU A 87 -2.23 -2.83 6.53
N ALA A 88 -1.74 -3.10 5.32
CA ALA A 88 -2.36 -2.61 4.08
C ALA A 88 -3.80 -3.11 3.95
N PHE A 89 -4.04 -4.37 4.30
CA PHE A 89 -5.35 -4.97 4.31
C PHE A 89 -6.28 -4.28 5.34
N GLY A 90 -5.81 -4.05 6.56
CA GLY A 90 -6.57 -3.33 7.58
C GLY A 90 -6.90 -1.88 7.19
N GLU A 91 -6.08 -1.22 6.37
CA GLU A 91 -6.42 0.10 5.81
C GLU A 91 -7.49 -0.02 4.70
N LEU A 92 -7.43 -1.06 3.86
CA LEU A 92 -8.43 -1.31 2.81
C LEU A 92 -9.83 -1.52 3.38
N GLU A 93 -9.96 -2.28 4.47
CA GLU A 93 -11.26 -2.51 5.14
C GLU A 93 -11.90 -1.23 5.70
N ARG A 94 -11.08 -0.24 6.04
CA ARG A 94 -11.53 1.01 6.67
C ARG A 94 -11.88 2.09 5.64
N LEU A 95 -11.35 1.99 4.43
CA LEU A 95 -11.57 2.97 3.37
C LEU A 95 -12.88 2.70 2.60
N PRO A 96 -13.54 3.75 2.08
CA PRO A 96 -14.72 3.57 1.24
C PRO A 96 -14.31 2.93 -0.10
N LEU A 97 -14.52 1.62 -0.21
CA LEU A 97 -14.20 0.85 -1.41
C LEU A 97 -15.28 1.03 -2.48
N MET A 98 -14.85 1.12 -3.74
CA MET A 98 -15.78 0.99 -4.87
C MET A 98 -16.18 -0.49 -5.08
N PRO A 99 -17.34 -0.81 -5.67
CA PRO A 99 -17.83 -2.19 -5.79
C PRO A 99 -16.86 -3.15 -6.52
N ASP A 100 -16.11 -2.64 -7.48
CA ASP A 100 -15.06 -3.38 -8.19
C ASP A 100 -13.84 -3.68 -7.30
N GLN A 101 -13.55 -2.81 -6.33
CA GLN A 101 -12.48 -2.97 -5.36
C GLN A 101 -12.88 -3.90 -4.21
N GLU A 102 -14.14 -3.86 -3.77
CA GLU A 102 -14.68 -4.71 -2.71
C GLU A 102 -14.61 -6.19 -3.07
N LEU A 103 -14.89 -6.55 -4.33
CA LEU A 103 -14.77 -7.93 -4.81
C LEU A 103 -13.33 -8.45 -4.74
N VAL A 104 -12.36 -7.59 -5.04
CA VAL A 104 -10.92 -7.92 -5.01
C VAL A 104 -10.45 -8.12 -3.57
N VAL A 105 -10.79 -7.19 -2.67
CA VAL A 105 -10.44 -7.29 -1.24
C VAL A 105 -11.06 -8.54 -0.62
N ASN A 106 -12.34 -8.82 -0.88
CA ASN A 106 -13.01 -10.03 -0.40
C ASN A 106 -12.42 -11.32 -0.98
N ALA A 107 -11.90 -11.29 -2.21
CA ALA A 107 -11.18 -12.43 -2.78
C ALA A 107 -9.83 -12.63 -2.06
N MET A 108 -9.10 -11.55 -1.77
CA MET A 108 -7.83 -11.60 -1.02
C MET A 108 -8.02 -12.20 0.39
N VAL A 109 -9.08 -11.84 1.12
CA VAL A 109 -9.43 -12.43 2.44
C VAL A 109 -9.53 -13.95 2.37
N LYS A 110 -10.24 -14.46 1.36
CA LYS A 110 -10.41 -15.91 1.20
C LYS A 110 -9.10 -16.64 0.93
N PHE A 111 -8.09 -15.96 0.40
CA PHE A 111 -6.78 -16.54 0.15
C PHE A 111 -5.85 -16.51 1.37
N SER A 112 -6.04 -15.58 2.32
CA SER A 112 -5.26 -15.53 3.57
C SER A 112 -5.74 -16.54 4.64
N ASP A 113 -7.00 -16.98 4.54
CA ASP A 113 -7.61 -17.93 5.47
C ASP A 113 -7.42 -19.43 5.09
N MET A 114 -6.74 -19.73 3.97
CA MET A 114 -6.46 -21.10 3.47
C MET A 114 -5.04 -21.57 3.78
#